data_AF-A0A0J8RCD4-F1
#
_entry.id   AF-A0A0J8RCD4-F1
#
_cell.length_a   1.000
_cell.length_b   1.000
_cell.length_c   1.000
_cell.angle_alpha   90.00
_cell.angle_beta   90.00
_cell.angle_gamma   90.00
#
_symmetry.space_group_name_H-M   'P 1'
#
loop_
_entity.id
_entity.type
_entity.pdbx_description
1 polymer ?
#
loop_
_entity_poly.entity_id
_entity_poly.type
_entity_poly.pdbx_seq_one_letter_code
_entity_poly.pdbx_strand_id
1 'polypeptide(L)'
;MTSTSRNHAFEGLRSTQWDKERLKEYVVAVMAQKTQEQRFQRRTSIYQKHNLLEHIKKKSWCGPPSETIYGGLSASAAEDDIGIALAVRDTTYFLDFAEQHFPRDETSNAAEMITDFVIDQVRKYKIEHLEKFIGIALPINLAVHCPRLCPRLWAELDIVPLVLHGKGVHSVGWINTELWNSKMLDEQAESIARKCITFFGPNKAPLLQVGYRGTVEVDAGFHAVLATVRDYERTVRETTWAAVQKYAADMKERNVKVAFFSSTPQGGGVALMRHALVRFSEALGTDIKWKDIHIL
;
A
#
# COMPACT_ATOMS: atom_id res chain seq x y z
N MET A 1 -35.83 44.35 -56.26
CA MET A 1 -37.22 44.01 -55.89
C MET A 1 -37.28 42.50 -55.74
N THR A 2 -36.86 41.99 -54.58
CA THR A 2 -37.66 41.62 -53.37
C THR A 2 -37.93 40.11 -53.35
N SER A 3 -36.97 39.33 -52.84
CA SER A 3 -37.21 37.97 -52.36
C SER A 3 -37.40 37.98 -50.85
N THR A 4 -38.59 37.56 -50.45
CA THR A 4 -39.13 37.44 -49.10
C THR A 4 -38.28 36.53 -48.21
N SER A 5 -37.74 37.06 -47.11
CA SER A 5 -37.24 36.24 -46.00
C SER A 5 -38.02 36.57 -44.74
N ARG A 6 -38.53 35.53 -44.09
CA ARG A 6 -39.44 35.59 -42.94
C ARG A 6 -38.69 36.05 -41.70
N ASN A 7 -39.18 37.12 -41.10
CA ASN A 7 -38.94 37.43 -39.69
C ASN A 7 -39.72 36.44 -38.83
N HIS A 8 -39.02 35.68 -37.98
CA HIS A 8 -39.54 35.30 -36.67
C HIS A 8 -38.48 35.61 -35.63
N ALA A 9 -38.84 36.52 -34.74
CA ALA A 9 -38.08 36.95 -33.59
C ALA A 9 -38.07 35.88 -32.49
N PHE A 10 -36.99 35.89 -31.71
CA PHE A 10 -36.93 35.70 -30.26
C PHE A 10 -37.86 34.65 -29.61
N GLU A 11 -37.28 33.61 -29.04
CA GLU A 11 -37.30 33.43 -27.58
C GLU A 11 -36.28 32.39 -27.13
N GLY A 12 -35.46 32.79 -26.15
CA GLY A 12 -34.38 31.99 -25.62
C GLY A 12 -34.88 30.72 -24.94
N LEU A 13 -34.26 29.59 -25.28
CA LEU A 13 -34.22 28.40 -24.43
C LEU A 13 -33.55 28.77 -23.11
N ARG A 14 -34.35 29.20 -22.14
CA ARG A 14 -34.01 29.10 -20.72
C ARG A 14 -33.90 27.61 -20.41
N SER A 15 -32.72 27.02 -20.63
CA SER A 15 -32.37 25.78 -19.96
C SER A 15 -32.31 26.12 -18.48
N THR A 16 -33.37 25.73 -17.79
CA THR A 16 -33.70 26.15 -16.44
C THR A 16 -32.59 25.73 -15.48
N GLN A 17 -32.26 26.63 -14.57
CA GLN A 17 -31.46 26.38 -13.36
C GLN A 17 -31.92 25.10 -12.61
N TRP A 18 -33.20 24.76 -12.78
CA TRP A 18 -33.88 23.54 -12.33
C TRP A 18 -33.26 22.21 -12.82
N ASP A 19 -32.78 22.12 -14.07
CA ASP A 19 -32.15 20.90 -14.60
C ASP A 19 -30.73 20.69 -14.05
N LYS A 20 -30.01 21.78 -13.77
CA LYS A 20 -28.68 21.73 -13.14
C LYS A 20 -28.76 21.34 -11.66
N GLU A 21 -29.82 21.74 -10.95
CA GLU A 21 -30.06 21.32 -9.56
C GLU A 21 -30.45 19.85 -9.47
N ARG A 22 -31.34 19.34 -10.33
CA ARG A 22 -31.66 17.91 -10.37
C ARG A 22 -30.49 17.03 -10.82
N LEU A 23 -29.64 17.51 -11.72
CA LEU A 23 -28.40 16.80 -12.06
C LEU A 23 -27.45 16.72 -10.87
N LYS A 24 -27.33 17.79 -10.07
CA LYS A 24 -26.54 17.77 -8.83
C LYS A 24 -27.16 16.83 -7.80
N GLU A 25 -28.47 16.88 -7.57
CA GLU A 25 -29.16 15.99 -6.64
C GLU A 25 -29.10 14.53 -7.08
N TYR A 26 -29.23 14.24 -8.38
CA TYR A 26 -29.10 12.89 -8.91
C TYR A 26 -27.66 12.38 -8.83
N VAL A 27 -26.67 13.22 -9.13
CA VAL A 27 -25.25 12.88 -8.93
C VAL A 27 -24.97 12.65 -7.44
N VAL A 28 -25.47 13.52 -6.55
CA VAL A 28 -25.35 13.34 -5.09
C VAL A 28 -26.07 12.07 -4.63
N ALA A 29 -27.23 11.73 -5.18
CA ALA A 29 -27.97 10.51 -4.86
C ALA A 29 -27.30 9.24 -5.39
N VAL A 30 -26.68 9.28 -6.58
CA VAL A 30 -25.86 8.19 -7.12
C VAL A 30 -24.56 8.05 -6.31
N MET A 31 -23.96 9.16 -5.89
CA MET A 31 -22.79 9.18 -5.00
C MET A 31 -23.14 8.71 -3.58
N ALA A 32 -24.36 8.98 -3.10
CA ALA A 32 -24.93 8.52 -1.83
C ALA A 32 -25.35 7.04 -1.86
N GLN A 33 -25.79 6.52 -3.02
CA GLN A 33 -26.01 5.08 -3.22
C GLN A 33 -24.70 4.30 -3.39
N LYS A 34 -23.61 4.95 -3.83
CA LYS A 34 -22.27 4.36 -3.87
C LYS A 34 -21.64 4.15 -2.48
N THR A 35 -22.18 4.74 -1.41
CA THR A 35 -21.42 5.10 -0.20
C THR A 35 -21.18 3.98 0.80
N GLN A 36 -21.87 2.84 0.75
CA GLN A 36 -21.63 1.82 1.79
C GLN A 36 -20.50 0.84 1.46
N GLU A 37 -20.44 0.26 0.26
CA GLU A 37 -19.38 -0.65 -0.16
C GLU A 37 -19.24 -0.67 -1.69
N GLN A 38 -18.08 -0.26 -2.23
CA GLN A 38 -17.68 -0.57 -3.60
C GLN A 38 -16.83 -1.85 -3.59
N ARG A 39 -17.27 -2.87 -4.32
CA ARG A 39 -16.52 -4.12 -4.49
C ARG A 39 -15.78 -4.12 -5.81
N PHE A 40 -14.74 -4.94 -5.91
CA PHE A 40 -14.04 -5.24 -7.16
C PHE A 40 -15.03 -5.59 -8.27
N GLN A 41 -14.87 -4.95 -9.42
CA GLN A 41 -15.78 -5.10 -10.57
C GLN A 41 -15.13 -5.86 -11.72
N ARG A 42 -13.80 -6.07 -11.70
CA ARG A 42 -13.07 -6.77 -12.75
C ARG A 42 -13.54 -8.21 -12.83
N ARG A 43 -13.83 -8.64 -14.05
CA ARG A 43 -14.18 -10.02 -14.38
C ARG A 43 -13.05 -10.63 -15.20
N THR A 44 -12.40 -11.66 -14.67
CA THR A 44 -11.45 -12.46 -15.45
C THR A 44 -12.20 -13.28 -16.50
N SER A 45 -11.64 -13.37 -17.71
CA SER A 45 -12.19 -14.24 -18.75
C SER A 45 -12.25 -15.68 -18.27
N ILE A 46 -13.40 -16.33 -18.44
CA ILE A 46 -13.60 -17.75 -18.07
C ILE A 46 -12.59 -18.63 -18.79
N TYR A 47 -12.27 -18.32 -20.06
CA TYR A 47 -11.30 -19.07 -20.86
C TYR A 47 -9.87 -18.88 -20.34
N GLN A 48 -9.47 -17.65 -20.01
CA GLN A 48 -8.16 -17.37 -19.41
C GLN A 48 -8.01 -18.07 -18.06
N LYS A 49 -9.05 -18.01 -17.22
CA LYS A 49 -9.11 -18.72 -15.94
C LYS A 49 -9.04 -20.23 -16.12
N HIS A 50 -9.76 -20.79 -17.09
CA HIS A 50 -9.72 -22.22 -17.39
C HIS A 50 -8.32 -22.65 -17.83
N ASN A 51 -7.70 -21.93 -18.76
CA ASN A 51 -6.33 -22.18 -19.20
C ASN A 51 -5.34 -22.11 -18.03
N LEU A 52 -5.42 -21.07 -17.18
CA LEU A 52 -4.58 -20.96 -15.99
C LEU A 52 -4.78 -22.14 -15.03
N LEU A 53 -6.04 -22.55 -14.80
CA LEU A 53 -6.37 -23.70 -13.95
C LEU A 53 -5.87 -25.03 -14.53
N GLU A 54 -5.90 -25.22 -15.85
CA GLU A 54 -5.33 -26.40 -16.50
C GLU A 54 -3.80 -26.49 -16.29
N HIS A 55 -3.11 -25.33 -16.24
CA HIS A 55 -1.69 -25.26 -15.90
C HIS A 55 -1.43 -25.45 -14.39
N ILE A 56 -2.41 -25.21 -13.52
CA ILE A 56 -2.38 -25.48 -12.07
C ILE A 56 -2.68 -26.97 -11.79
N LYS A 57 -2.10 -27.90 -12.58
CA LYS A 57 -2.25 -29.35 -12.30
C LYS A 57 -1.87 -29.64 -10.85
N LYS A 58 -2.75 -30.38 -10.14
CA LYS A 58 -2.55 -30.87 -8.77
C LYS A 58 -1.12 -31.40 -8.61
N LYS A 59 -0.31 -30.70 -7.80
CA LYS A 59 1.10 -31.00 -7.46
C LYS A 59 2.19 -30.51 -8.44
N SER A 60 1.92 -29.51 -9.29
CA SER A 60 3.00 -28.80 -9.98
C SER A 60 3.82 -27.95 -8.98
N TRP A 61 5.16 -28.12 -8.99
CA TRP A 61 6.09 -27.30 -8.21
C TRP A 61 6.17 -25.86 -8.71
N CYS A 62 5.90 -25.65 -9.99
CA CYS A 62 5.67 -24.34 -10.55
C CYS A 62 4.19 -24.02 -10.32
N GLY A 63 3.92 -23.13 -9.37
CA GLY A 63 2.60 -22.49 -9.26
C GLY A 63 2.19 -21.82 -10.58
N PRO A 64 0.97 -21.28 -10.68
CA PRO A 64 0.53 -20.62 -11.90
C PRO A 64 1.56 -19.57 -12.36
N PRO A 65 1.74 -19.34 -13.68
CA PRO A 65 2.40 -18.14 -14.16
C PRO A 65 1.55 -16.96 -13.68
N SER A 66 1.90 -16.44 -12.51
CA SER A 66 1.10 -15.42 -11.85
C SER A 66 1.45 -14.09 -12.50
N GLU A 67 0.50 -13.51 -13.23
CA GLU A 67 0.55 -12.10 -13.51
C GLU A 67 0.63 -11.38 -12.16
N THR A 68 1.70 -10.61 -12.01
CA THR A 68 2.03 -10.01 -10.74
C THR A 68 1.49 -8.60 -10.70
N ILE A 69 0.79 -8.31 -9.63
CA ILE A 69 0.09 -7.05 -9.42
C ILE A 69 0.62 -6.34 -8.18
N TYR A 70 0.25 -5.08 -8.08
CA TYR A 70 0.61 -4.19 -6.97
C TYR A 70 -0.66 -3.55 -6.43
N GLY A 71 -0.65 -3.28 -5.12
CA GLY A 71 -1.75 -2.60 -4.46
C GLY A 71 -1.34 -1.26 -3.86
N GLY A 72 -2.33 -0.40 -3.68
CA GLY A 72 -2.20 0.82 -2.90
C GLY A 72 -3.41 0.96 -1.99
N LEU A 73 -3.15 1.29 -0.73
CA LEU A 73 -4.17 1.55 0.27
C LEU A 73 -4.22 3.04 0.56
N SER A 74 -5.43 3.60 0.62
CA SER A 74 -5.66 4.91 1.20
C SER A 74 -6.76 4.83 2.26
N ALA A 75 -6.69 5.74 3.22
CA ALA A 75 -7.70 5.89 4.25
C ALA A 75 -8.04 7.37 4.40
N SER A 76 -9.34 7.66 4.51
CA SER A 76 -9.86 8.96 4.88
C SER A 76 -10.67 8.80 6.15
N ALA A 77 -10.49 9.70 7.10
CA ALA A 77 -11.30 9.76 8.30
C ALA A 77 -12.14 11.03 8.22
N ALA A 78 -13.45 10.88 8.04
CA ALA A 78 -14.40 11.97 8.23
C ALA A 78 -14.83 12.02 9.70
N GLU A 79 -15.75 12.95 10.02
CA GLU A 79 -16.28 13.10 11.38
C GLU A 79 -17.02 11.84 11.84
N ASP A 80 -17.82 11.22 10.95
CA ASP A 80 -18.70 10.11 11.28
C ASP A 80 -18.24 8.73 10.77
N ASP A 81 -17.34 8.69 9.78
CA ASP A 81 -16.90 7.45 9.14
C ASP A 81 -15.39 7.40 8.84
N ILE A 82 -14.90 6.17 8.66
CA ILE A 82 -13.55 5.88 8.20
C ILE A 82 -13.68 5.12 6.88
N GLY A 83 -13.35 5.79 5.77
CA GLY A 83 -13.30 5.20 4.44
C GLY A 83 -11.93 4.60 4.16
N ILE A 84 -11.88 3.38 3.64
CA ILE A 84 -10.67 2.73 3.14
C ILE A 84 -10.86 2.25 1.71
N ALA A 85 -9.90 2.58 0.85
CA ALA A 85 -9.83 2.07 -0.50
C ALA A 85 -8.55 1.24 -0.73
N LEU A 86 -8.71 0.15 -1.45
CA LEU A 86 -7.65 -0.69 -2.01
C LEU A 86 -7.72 -0.62 -3.52
N ALA A 87 -6.72 0.02 -4.14
CA ALA A 87 -6.53 0.02 -5.58
C ALA A 87 -5.60 -1.11 -6.00
N VAL A 88 -5.89 -1.73 -7.15
CA VAL A 88 -5.13 -2.82 -7.75
C VAL A 88 -4.66 -2.39 -9.13
N ARG A 89 -3.39 -2.66 -9.42
CA ARG A 89 -2.79 -2.33 -10.71
C ARG A 89 -1.72 -3.32 -11.12
N ASP A 90 -1.41 -3.37 -12.41
CA ASP A 90 -0.16 -3.91 -12.90
C ASP A 90 0.89 -2.80 -13.07
N THR A 91 2.01 -3.12 -13.73
CA THR A 91 3.10 -2.16 -13.98
C THR A 91 2.68 -0.96 -14.85
N THR A 92 1.61 -1.11 -15.63
CA THR A 92 1.17 -0.19 -16.68
C THR A 92 -0.23 0.35 -16.41
N TYR A 93 -1.19 -0.51 -16.11
CA TYR A 93 -2.61 -0.21 -16.06
C TYR A 93 -3.19 -0.31 -14.65
N PHE A 94 -4.12 0.60 -14.36
CA PHE A 94 -5.07 0.44 -13.26
C PHE A 94 -6.07 -0.66 -13.62
N LEU A 95 -6.27 -1.61 -12.71
CA LEU A 95 -7.05 -2.82 -12.97
C LEU A 95 -8.41 -2.78 -12.28
N ASP A 96 -8.43 -2.45 -11.00
CA ASP A 96 -9.65 -2.46 -10.19
C ASP A 96 -9.45 -1.72 -8.86
N PHE A 97 -10.54 -1.47 -8.13
CA PHE A 97 -10.50 -0.98 -6.76
C PHE A 97 -11.66 -1.52 -5.92
N ALA A 98 -11.47 -1.51 -4.60
CA ALA A 98 -12.52 -1.76 -3.63
C ALA A 98 -12.48 -0.67 -2.56
N GLU A 99 -13.65 -0.23 -2.11
CA GLU A 99 -13.82 0.84 -1.12
C GLU A 99 -14.86 0.43 -0.09
N GLN A 100 -14.57 0.62 1.19
CA GLN A 100 -15.51 0.37 2.28
C GLN A 100 -15.43 1.48 3.32
N HIS A 101 -16.59 1.90 3.81
CA HIS A 101 -16.72 2.85 4.92
C HIS A 101 -17.11 2.11 6.19
N PHE A 102 -16.39 2.38 7.28
CA PHE A 102 -16.66 1.86 8.60
C PHE A 102 -17.24 2.98 9.47
N PRO A 103 -18.32 2.72 10.23
CA PRO A 103 -18.83 3.70 11.18
C PRO A 103 -17.81 3.95 12.29
N ARG A 104 -17.66 5.21 12.70
CA ARG A 104 -16.73 5.61 13.76
C ARG A 104 -17.36 5.40 15.14
N ASP A 105 -17.52 4.15 15.55
CA ASP A 105 -17.97 3.83 16.91
C ASP A 105 -16.80 3.85 17.90
N GLU A 106 -16.93 4.62 19.00
CA GLU A 106 -15.89 4.80 20.03
C GLU A 106 -15.47 3.50 20.75
N THR A 107 -16.30 2.45 20.68
CA THR A 107 -16.09 1.15 21.32
C THR A 107 -15.60 0.05 20.37
N SER A 108 -15.60 0.31 19.06
CA SER A 108 -15.28 -0.69 18.04
C SER A 108 -13.78 -0.74 17.77
N ASN A 109 -13.24 -1.95 17.62
CA ASN A 109 -11.85 -2.16 17.24
C ASN A 109 -11.66 -1.91 15.73
N ALA A 110 -11.86 -0.66 15.30
CA ALA A 110 -11.84 -0.26 13.90
C ALA A 110 -10.54 -0.70 13.21
N ALA A 111 -9.39 -0.57 13.88
CA ALA A 111 -8.10 -1.00 13.33
C ALA A 111 -8.05 -2.48 12.97
N GLU A 112 -8.68 -3.35 13.77
CA GLU A 112 -8.76 -4.78 13.50
C GLU A 112 -9.72 -5.08 12.35
N MET A 113 -10.90 -4.45 12.35
CA MET A 113 -11.88 -4.61 11.28
C MET A 113 -11.31 -4.19 9.92
N ILE A 114 -10.61 -3.06 9.89
CA ILE A 114 -9.90 -2.55 8.72
C ILE A 114 -8.84 -3.55 8.25
N THR A 115 -8.07 -4.08 9.20
CA THR A 115 -7.03 -5.06 8.89
C THR A 115 -7.62 -6.33 8.30
N ASP A 116 -8.66 -6.88 8.92
CA ASP A 116 -9.34 -8.09 8.45
C ASP A 116 -9.99 -7.88 7.09
N PHE A 117 -10.64 -6.73 6.88
CA PHE A 117 -11.19 -6.36 5.58
C PHE A 117 -10.12 -6.38 4.48
N VAL A 118 -9.01 -5.67 4.68
CA VAL A 118 -7.95 -5.61 3.66
C VAL A 118 -7.38 -6.99 3.37
N ILE A 119 -7.09 -7.79 4.40
CA ILE A 119 -6.56 -9.15 4.24
C ILE A 119 -7.55 -10.03 3.46
N ASP A 120 -8.84 -9.96 3.78
CA ASP A 120 -9.88 -10.73 3.11
C ASP A 120 -10.10 -10.28 1.66
N GLN A 121 -10.09 -8.98 1.38
CA GLN A 121 -10.22 -8.47 0.01
C GLN A 121 -9.04 -8.93 -0.86
N VAL A 122 -7.82 -8.79 -0.37
CA VAL A 122 -6.61 -9.22 -1.10
C VAL A 122 -6.64 -10.74 -1.33
N ARG A 123 -7.05 -11.51 -0.32
CA ARG A 123 -7.18 -12.97 -0.42
C ARG A 123 -8.24 -13.40 -1.43
N LYS A 124 -9.41 -12.77 -1.40
CA LYS A 124 -10.51 -13.01 -2.35
C LYS A 124 -10.06 -12.69 -3.77
N TYR A 125 -9.49 -11.51 -3.98
CA TYR A 125 -9.00 -11.08 -5.30
C TYR A 125 -7.97 -12.07 -5.87
N LYS A 126 -6.98 -12.49 -5.06
CA LYS A 126 -5.97 -13.50 -5.44
C LYS A 126 -6.61 -14.82 -5.91
N ILE A 127 -7.62 -15.31 -5.19
CA ILE A 127 -8.29 -16.59 -5.53
C ILE A 127 -9.15 -16.44 -6.78
N GLU A 128 -9.88 -15.33 -6.89
CA GLU A 128 -10.80 -15.10 -8.00
C GLU A 128 -10.06 -14.92 -9.32
N HIS A 129 -8.94 -14.19 -9.29
CA HIS A 129 -8.19 -13.75 -10.47
C HIS A 129 -6.93 -14.57 -10.75
N LEU A 130 -6.47 -15.40 -9.78
CA LEU A 130 -5.23 -16.19 -9.87
C LEU A 130 -3.95 -15.35 -10.03
N GLU A 131 -4.00 -14.09 -9.59
CA GLU A 131 -2.91 -13.12 -9.62
C GLU A 131 -2.27 -12.97 -8.22
N LYS A 132 -0.98 -12.64 -8.16
CA LYS A 132 -0.24 -12.46 -6.90
C LYS A 132 0.15 -10.99 -6.73
N PHE A 133 -0.25 -10.40 -5.61
CA PHE A 133 0.31 -9.14 -5.14
C PHE A 133 1.77 -9.33 -4.74
N ILE A 134 2.69 -8.60 -5.35
CA ILE A 134 4.09 -8.59 -4.89
C ILE A 134 4.23 -7.62 -3.72
N GLY A 135 3.62 -6.44 -3.85
CA GLY A 135 3.72 -5.39 -2.86
C GLY A 135 2.43 -4.58 -2.76
N ILE A 136 2.15 -4.11 -1.55
CA ILE A 136 1.06 -3.19 -1.27
C ILE A 136 1.63 -2.00 -0.51
N ALA A 137 1.45 -0.80 -1.06
CA ALA A 137 1.88 0.43 -0.39
C ALA A 137 0.72 1.07 0.38
N LEU A 138 1.05 1.78 1.45
CA LEU A 138 0.09 2.46 2.32
C LEU A 138 0.71 3.71 2.95
N PRO A 139 -0.07 4.73 3.34
CA PRO A 139 0.45 5.91 4.00
C PRO A 139 0.85 5.58 5.45
N ILE A 140 1.85 6.27 5.98
CA ILE A 140 2.30 6.11 7.37
C ILE A 140 1.17 6.28 8.40
N ASN A 141 0.24 7.20 8.16
CA ASN A 141 -0.89 7.40 9.06
C ASN A 141 -1.71 6.11 9.19
N LEU A 142 -1.99 5.40 8.09
CA LEU A 142 -2.72 4.13 8.14
C LEU A 142 -1.91 3.04 8.84
N ALA A 143 -0.59 2.98 8.61
CA ALA A 143 0.27 2.01 9.28
C ALA A 143 0.33 2.22 10.81
N VAL A 144 0.31 3.46 11.27
CA VAL A 144 0.28 3.80 12.71
C VAL A 144 -1.05 3.42 13.35
N HIS A 145 -2.18 3.68 12.68
CA HIS A 145 -3.50 3.32 13.20
C HIS A 145 -3.77 1.81 13.14
N CYS A 146 -3.22 1.12 12.14
CA CYS A 146 -3.39 -0.32 11.92
C CYS A 146 -2.04 -1.06 11.99
N PRO A 147 -1.40 -1.17 13.17
CA PRO A 147 -0.05 -1.73 13.30
C PRO A 147 0.03 -3.23 12.93
N ARG A 148 -1.08 -3.97 12.99
CA ARG A 148 -1.14 -5.39 12.62
C ARG A 148 -1.28 -5.64 11.11
N LEU A 149 -1.54 -4.61 10.31
CA LEU A 149 -1.81 -4.78 8.88
C LEU A 149 -0.57 -5.21 8.11
N CYS A 150 0.55 -4.48 8.25
CA CYS A 150 1.78 -4.79 7.50
C CYS A 150 2.34 -6.18 7.83
N PRO A 151 2.49 -6.59 9.12
CA PRO A 151 2.97 -7.92 9.45
C PRO A 151 2.07 -9.04 8.93
N ARG A 152 0.74 -8.85 8.91
CA ARG A 152 -0.19 -9.86 8.39
C ARG A 152 -0.14 -9.98 6.88
N LEU A 153 -0.01 -8.86 6.15
CA LEU A 153 0.21 -8.89 4.70
C LEU A 153 1.43 -9.73 4.33
N TRP A 154 2.52 -9.57 5.08
CA TRP A 154 3.73 -10.36 4.90
C TRP A 154 3.54 -11.82 5.32
N ALA A 155 3.14 -12.06 6.57
CA ALA A 155 3.11 -13.40 7.16
C ALA A 155 2.03 -14.33 6.58
N GLU A 156 0.85 -13.79 6.24
CA GLU A 156 -0.28 -14.60 5.75
C GLU A 156 -0.34 -14.69 4.23
N LEU A 157 0.07 -13.63 3.52
CA LEU A 157 -0.17 -13.51 2.08
C LEU A 157 1.11 -13.48 1.24
N ASP A 158 2.28 -13.39 1.87
CA ASP A 158 3.59 -13.26 1.20
C ASP A 158 3.63 -12.04 0.27
N ILE A 159 3.17 -10.91 0.81
CA ILE A 159 3.11 -9.59 0.15
C ILE A 159 4.04 -8.66 0.90
N VAL A 160 4.87 -7.90 0.18
CA VAL A 160 5.75 -6.88 0.79
C VAL A 160 4.95 -5.61 1.11
N PRO A 161 4.65 -5.30 2.38
CA PRO A 161 3.99 -4.04 2.74
C PRO A 161 4.99 -2.88 2.66
N LEU A 162 4.61 -1.77 2.02
CA LEU A 162 5.46 -0.58 1.84
C LEU A 162 4.80 0.65 2.45
N VAL A 163 5.31 1.10 3.59
CA VAL A 163 4.83 2.31 4.26
C VAL A 163 5.49 3.53 3.62
N LEU A 164 4.68 4.41 3.02
CA LEU A 164 5.16 5.64 2.42
C LEU A 164 5.30 6.72 3.48
N HIS A 165 6.55 7.11 3.74
CA HIS A 165 6.87 8.24 4.58
C HIS A 165 6.66 9.52 3.77
N GLY A 166 5.93 10.51 4.30
CA GLY A 166 5.65 11.78 3.62
C GLY A 166 6.88 12.67 3.33
N LYS A 167 8.09 12.17 3.56
CA LYS A 167 9.37 12.88 3.40
C LYS A 167 10.23 12.14 2.36
N GLY A 168 10.79 12.88 1.39
CA GLY A 168 11.69 12.33 0.36
C GLY A 168 11.07 12.15 -1.03
N VAL A 169 11.78 11.49 -1.95
CA VAL A 169 11.38 11.28 -3.36
C VAL A 169 10.11 10.42 -3.47
N HIS A 170 9.88 9.55 -2.49
CA HIS A 170 8.68 8.71 -2.37
C HIS A 170 7.57 9.36 -1.53
N SER A 171 7.71 10.65 -1.19
CA SER A 171 6.71 11.42 -0.45
C SER A 171 5.34 11.30 -1.11
N VAL A 172 4.35 10.92 -0.31
CA VAL A 172 2.94 10.98 -0.73
C VAL A 172 2.54 12.42 -1.09
N GLY A 173 3.19 13.41 -0.46
CA GLY A 173 2.90 14.84 -0.48
C GLY A 173 3.82 15.74 -1.31
N TRP A 174 4.55 15.22 -2.31
CA TRP A 174 5.20 16.09 -3.32
C TRP A 174 4.21 16.75 -4.31
N ILE A 175 2.92 16.54 -4.08
CA ILE A 175 1.83 17.17 -4.78
C ILE A 175 1.01 17.87 -3.70
N ASN A 176 0.89 19.19 -3.81
CA ASN A 176 0.10 20.10 -2.97
C ASN A 176 -0.91 19.36 -2.05
N THR A 177 -0.77 19.48 -0.73
CA THR A 177 -1.68 18.86 0.26
C THR A 177 -3.15 19.17 -0.05
N GLU A 178 -3.42 20.36 -0.60
CA GLU A 178 -4.76 20.74 -1.06
C GLU A 178 -5.24 19.87 -2.22
N LEU A 179 -4.36 19.54 -3.18
CA LEU A 179 -4.66 18.64 -4.29
C LEU A 179 -4.74 17.17 -3.84
N TRP A 180 -4.03 16.80 -2.78
CA TRP A 180 -4.19 15.48 -2.17
C TRP A 180 -5.57 15.34 -1.53
N ASN A 181 -5.96 16.33 -0.74
CA ASN A 181 -7.25 16.35 -0.05
C ASN A 181 -8.44 16.53 -1.02
N SER A 182 -8.22 17.08 -2.21
CA SER A 182 -9.26 17.19 -3.23
C SER A 182 -9.53 15.89 -4.00
N LYS A 183 -8.64 14.89 -3.90
CA LYS A 183 -8.78 13.62 -4.60
C LYS A 183 -9.73 12.68 -3.88
N MET A 184 -10.46 11.89 -4.66
CA MET A 184 -11.27 10.79 -4.15
C MET A 184 -10.38 9.67 -3.58
N LEU A 185 -10.97 8.83 -2.73
CA LEU A 185 -10.22 7.82 -1.96
C LEU A 185 -9.58 6.75 -2.86
N ASP A 186 -10.30 6.35 -3.92
CA ASP A 186 -9.83 5.47 -4.98
C ASP A 186 -8.65 6.07 -5.76
N GLU A 187 -8.72 7.35 -6.13
CA GLU A 187 -7.63 8.07 -6.82
C GLU A 187 -6.37 8.19 -5.95
N GLN A 188 -6.54 8.40 -4.64
CA GLN A 188 -5.44 8.38 -3.68
C GLN A 188 -4.81 6.99 -3.60
N ALA A 189 -5.64 5.94 -3.48
CA ALA A 189 -5.18 4.56 -3.41
C ALA A 189 -4.43 4.15 -4.70
N GLU A 190 -4.94 4.51 -5.88
CA GLU A 190 -4.28 4.25 -7.16
C GLU A 190 -2.95 5.00 -7.28
N SER A 191 -2.90 6.24 -6.78
CA SER A 191 -1.65 7.01 -6.75
C SER A 191 -0.61 6.39 -5.82
N ILE A 192 -1.02 5.79 -4.71
CA ILE A 192 -0.14 5.05 -3.81
C ILE A 192 0.31 3.74 -4.46
N ALA A 193 -0.57 3.06 -5.18
CA ALA A 193 -0.25 1.85 -5.93
C ALA A 193 0.83 2.12 -7.00
N ARG A 194 0.80 3.27 -7.69
CA ARG A 194 1.90 3.70 -8.59
C ARG A 194 3.22 3.82 -7.86
N LYS A 195 3.21 4.44 -6.69
CA LYS A 195 4.42 4.62 -5.87
C LYS A 195 4.97 3.28 -5.38
N CYS A 196 4.10 2.32 -5.07
CA CYS A 196 4.48 0.95 -4.72
C CYS A 196 5.44 0.34 -5.76
N ILE A 197 5.12 0.47 -7.05
CA ILE A 197 5.92 -0.11 -8.14
C ILE A 197 7.35 0.43 -8.16
N THR A 198 7.54 1.70 -7.79
CA THR A 198 8.87 2.34 -7.82
C THR A 198 9.89 1.70 -6.88
N PHE A 199 9.43 0.91 -5.91
CA PHE A 199 10.28 0.15 -4.99
C PHE A 199 10.78 -1.18 -5.56
N PHE A 200 10.25 -1.63 -6.71
CA PHE A 200 10.59 -2.93 -7.30
C PHE A 200 11.38 -2.78 -8.60
N GLY A 201 12.39 -3.62 -8.77
CA GLY A 201 13.17 -3.70 -10.01
C GLY A 201 12.54 -4.58 -11.08
N PRO A 202 13.20 -4.72 -12.25
CA PRO A 202 12.73 -5.58 -13.35
C PRO A 202 12.49 -7.04 -12.93
N ASN A 203 13.27 -7.52 -11.96
CA ASN A 203 13.16 -8.86 -11.40
C ASN A 203 12.05 -9.00 -10.35
N LYS A 204 11.20 -7.98 -10.16
CA LYS A 204 10.10 -7.96 -9.18
C LYS A 204 10.57 -8.12 -7.73
N ALA A 205 11.86 -7.92 -7.48
CA ALA A 205 12.45 -7.85 -6.16
C ALA A 205 12.55 -6.39 -5.71
N PRO A 206 12.38 -6.09 -4.40
CA PRO A 206 12.65 -4.76 -3.86
C PRO A 206 14.05 -4.28 -4.25
N LEU A 207 14.14 -3.03 -4.68
CA LEU A 207 15.40 -2.40 -5.04
C LEU A 207 16.27 -2.22 -3.81
N LEU A 208 17.49 -2.74 -3.87
CA LEU A 208 18.50 -2.40 -2.88
C LEU A 208 19.13 -1.06 -3.25
N GLN A 209 18.96 -0.07 -2.39
CA GLN A 209 19.53 1.26 -2.57
C GLN A 209 20.66 1.51 -1.57
N VAL A 210 21.70 2.20 -2.05
CA VAL A 210 22.70 2.81 -1.18
C VAL A 210 22.49 4.31 -1.26
N GLY A 211 22.06 4.87 -0.14
CA GLY A 211 21.77 6.28 0.01
C GLY A 211 23.03 7.11 0.26
N TYR A 212 22.81 8.32 0.76
CA TYR A 212 23.87 9.31 0.96
C TYR A 212 25.01 8.80 1.87
N ARG A 213 26.26 9.13 1.50
CA ARG A 213 27.50 8.72 2.20
C ARG A 213 27.63 7.20 2.39
N GLY A 214 27.24 6.44 1.36
CA GLY A 214 27.34 4.99 1.37
C GLY A 214 26.41 4.29 2.35
N THR A 215 25.40 4.99 2.90
CA THR A 215 24.48 4.36 3.87
C THR A 215 23.57 3.36 3.15
N VAL A 216 23.58 2.11 3.58
CA VAL A 216 22.72 1.08 2.99
C VAL A 216 21.28 1.32 3.44
N GLU A 217 20.38 1.51 2.49
CA GLU A 217 18.95 1.74 2.74
C GLU A 217 18.25 0.38 2.90
N VAL A 218 18.47 -0.25 4.05
CA VAL A 218 17.84 -1.52 4.43
C VAL A 218 16.32 -1.39 4.31
N ASP A 219 15.66 -2.40 3.72
CA ASP A 219 14.21 -2.42 3.49
C ASP A 219 13.68 -1.23 2.69
N ALA A 220 14.45 -0.82 1.68
CA ALA A 220 14.21 0.40 0.90
C ALA A 220 14.08 1.63 1.81
N GLY A 221 15.02 1.78 2.74
CA GLY A 221 15.03 2.89 3.70
C GLY A 221 13.91 2.77 4.73
N PHE A 222 13.67 1.54 5.22
CA PHE A 222 12.64 1.21 6.20
C PHE A 222 11.18 1.42 5.75
N HIS A 223 10.96 1.58 4.44
CA HIS A 223 9.60 1.59 3.89
C HIS A 223 8.97 0.18 3.97
N ALA A 224 9.75 -0.89 3.80
CA ALA A 224 9.23 -2.25 3.93
C ALA A 224 9.10 -2.67 5.41
N VAL A 225 7.86 -2.67 5.92
CA VAL A 225 7.55 -2.98 7.34
C VAL A 225 7.06 -4.42 7.48
N LEU A 226 7.99 -5.37 7.60
CA LEU A 226 7.67 -6.80 7.53
C LEU A 226 7.17 -7.40 8.87
N ALA A 227 7.63 -6.87 10.00
CA ALA A 227 7.38 -7.45 11.32
C ALA A 227 7.43 -6.37 12.40
N THR A 228 6.68 -6.59 13.48
CA THR A 228 6.76 -5.77 14.70
C THR A 228 7.69 -6.38 15.73
N VAL A 229 8.06 -5.60 16.74
CA VAL A 229 8.83 -6.06 17.92
C VAL A 229 8.17 -7.29 18.57
N ARG A 230 6.83 -7.30 18.67
CA ARG A 230 6.06 -8.43 19.22
C ARG A 230 6.19 -9.69 18.36
N ASP A 231 6.29 -9.56 17.05
CA ASP A 231 6.48 -10.70 16.16
C ASP A 231 7.86 -11.33 16.39
N TYR A 232 8.90 -10.51 16.59
CA TYR A 232 10.23 -11.00 16.94
C TYR A 232 10.26 -11.71 18.29
N GLU A 233 9.62 -11.15 19.32
CA GLU A 233 9.51 -11.77 20.64
C GLU A 233 8.93 -13.19 20.56
N ARG A 234 7.89 -13.39 19.75
CA ARG A 234 7.24 -14.70 19.57
C ARG A 234 8.12 -15.75 18.91
N THR A 235 9.20 -15.36 18.22
CA THR A 235 10.11 -16.30 17.55
C THR A 235 11.17 -16.88 18.47
N VAL A 236 11.37 -16.31 19.66
CA VAL A 236 12.44 -16.69 20.59
C VAL A 236 11.89 -17.10 21.95
N ARG A 237 12.74 -17.73 22.77
CA ARG A 237 12.39 -18.03 24.17
C ARG A 237 12.46 -16.76 25.01
N GLU A 238 11.69 -16.74 26.09
CA GLU A 238 11.62 -15.62 27.03
C GLU A 238 12.99 -15.20 27.57
N THR A 239 13.87 -16.17 27.89
CA THR A 239 15.23 -15.88 28.39
C THR A 239 16.08 -15.14 27.36
N THR A 240 15.99 -15.52 26.08
CA THR A 240 16.69 -14.84 24.98
C THR A 240 16.13 -13.45 24.78
N TRP A 241 14.80 -13.29 24.82
CA TRP A 241 14.15 -12.00 24.68
C TRP A 241 14.52 -11.04 25.82
N ALA A 242 14.52 -11.52 27.07
CA ALA A 242 14.95 -10.75 28.23
C ALA A 242 16.40 -10.27 28.11
N ALA A 243 17.30 -11.13 27.60
CA ALA A 243 18.69 -10.74 27.33
C ALA A 243 18.78 -9.65 26.25
N VAL A 244 18.04 -9.80 25.15
CA VAL A 244 18.00 -8.78 24.08
C VAL A 244 17.48 -7.45 24.60
N GLN A 245 16.38 -7.45 25.35
CA GLN A 245 15.82 -6.23 25.96
C GLN A 245 16.82 -5.57 26.90
N LYS A 246 17.52 -6.34 27.74
CA LYS A 246 18.55 -5.83 28.66
C LYS A 246 19.66 -5.09 27.89
N TYR A 247 20.22 -5.72 26.86
CA TYR A 247 21.30 -5.11 26.08
C TYR A 247 20.82 -3.93 25.22
N ALA A 248 19.61 -4.01 24.65
CA ALA A 248 19.04 -2.91 23.89
C ALA A 248 18.76 -1.69 24.79
N ALA A 249 18.28 -1.90 26.02
CA ALA A 249 18.08 -0.83 27.00
C ALA A 249 19.41 -0.17 27.39
N ASP A 250 20.41 -0.98 27.73
CA ASP A 250 21.76 -0.52 28.09
C ASP A 250 22.45 0.25 26.94
N MET A 251 22.26 -0.19 25.69
CA MET A 251 22.74 0.56 24.51
C MET A 251 22.06 1.92 24.36
N LYS A 252 20.74 2.00 24.61
CA LYS A 252 19.97 3.25 24.53
C LYS A 252 20.36 4.22 25.65
N GLU A 253 20.49 3.74 26.88
CA GLU A 253 20.90 4.54 28.03
C GLU A 253 22.29 5.16 27.82
N ARG A 254 23.24 4.36 27.33
CA ARG A 254 24.61 4.82 27.05
C ARG A 254 24.77 5.53 25.69
N ASN A 255 23.69 5.71 24.92
CA ASN A 255 23.70 6.31 23.59
C ASN A 255 24.75 5.68 22.64
N VAL A 256 24.88 4.36 22.69
CA VAL A 256 25.87 3.61 21.88
C VAL A 256 25.46 3.63 20.42
N LYS A 257 26.40 3.99 19.55
CA LYS A 257 26.22 3.99 18.09
C LYS A 257 27.14 2.96 17.45
N VAL A 258 26.57 2.07 16.64
CA VAL A 258 27.33 1.03 15.94
C VAL A 258 27.23 1.26 14.44
N ALA A 259 28.36 1.19 13.74
CA ALA A 259 28.39 1.27 12.28
C ALA A 259 29.10 0.06 11.70
N PHE A 260 28.41 -0.70 10.84
CA PHE A 260 29.00 -1.75 10.03
C PHE A 260 29.55 -1.16 8.73
N PHE A 261 30.70 -1.64 8.29
CA PHE A 261 31.27 -1.34 6.98
C PHE A 261 31.42 -2.65 6.22
N SER A 262 31.01 -2.67 4.95
CA SER A 262 31.18 -3.84 4.09
C SER A 262 31.47 -3.43 2.65
N SER A 263 32.01 -4.37 1.87
CA SER A 263 32.29 -4.22 0.44
C SER A 263 31.09 -4.39 -0.48
N THR A 264 29.98 -4.93 0.00
CA THR A 264 28.76 -5.00 -0.82
C THR A 264 27.54 -5.22 0.07
N PRO A 265 26.46 -4.47 -0.14
CA PRO A 265 25.17 -4.77 0.46
C PRO A 265 24.36 -5.80 -0.33
N GLN A 266 24.83 -6.16 -1.54
CA GLN A 266 24.32 -7.24 -2.37
C GLN A 266 25.06 -8.55 -2.12
N GLY A 267 24.32 -9.65 -2.07
CA GLY A 267 24.86 -10.99 -1.91
C GLY A 267 24.05 -11.83 -0.93
N GLY A 268 24.44 -13.09 -0.77
CA GLY A 268 23.81 -14.01 0.19
C GLY A 268 24.39 -13.89 1.59
N GLY A 269 24.19 -14.96 2.39
CA GLY A 269 24.84 -15.22 3.67
C GLY A 269 24.97 -14.01 4.59
N VAL A 270 26.14 -13.38 4.57
CA VAL A 270 26.51 -12.28 5.46
C VAL A 270 25.71 -11.00 5.21
N ALA A 271 25.41 -10.66 3.95
CA ALA A 271 24.61 -9.47 3.64
C ALA A 271 23.17 -9.63 4.15
N LEU A 272 22.58 -10.82 3.98
CA LEU A 272 21.24 -11.14 4.47
C LEU A 272 21.12 -11.05 6.00
N MET A 273 22.13 -11.54 6.72
CA MET A 273 22.18 -11.40 8.19
C MET A 273 22.25 -9.94 8.63
N ARG A 274 22.99 -9.08 7.91
CA ARG A 274 23.08 -7.65 8.22
C ARG A 274 21.77 -6.92 7.97
N HIS A 275 21.08 -7.21 6.86
CA HIS A 275 19.72 -6.70 6.61
C HIS A 275 18.78 -7.03 7.77
N ALA A 276 18.75 -8.29 8.19
CA ALA A 276 17.91 -8.72 9.30
C ALA A 276 18.28 -8.04 10.63
N LEU A 277 19.58 -7.89 10.92
CA LEU A 277 20.06 -7.25 12.13
C LEU A 277 19.74 -5.75 12.18
N VAL A 278 19.96 -5.02 11.08
CA VAL A 278 19.67 -3.58 11.01
C VAL A 278 18.17 -3.34 11.08
N ARG A 279 17.35 -4.15 10.39
CA ARG A 279 15.89 -4.11 10.52
C ARG A 279 15.43 -4.33 11.96
N PHE A 280 15.99 -5.34 12.62
CA PHE A 280 15.66 -5.63 14.01
C PHE A 280 16.10 -4.52 14.98
N SER A 281 17.27 -3.92 14.72
CA SER A 281 17.76 -2.76 15.48
C SER A 281 16.81 -1.57 15.37
N GLU A 282 16.33 -1.27 14.17
CA GLU A 282 15.37 -0.18 13.94
C GLU A 282 14.08 -0.43 14.74
N ALA A 283 13.56 -1.67 14.72
CA ALA A 283 12.39 -2.04 15.50
C ALA A 283 12.60 -1.88 17.02
N LEU A 284 13.80 -2.13 17.55
CA LEU A 284 14.14 -1.96 18.96
C LEU A 284 14.47 -0.51 19.36
N GLY A 285 14.68 0.37 18.37
CA GLY A 285 15.10 1.75 18.54
C GLY A 285 16.58 1.91 18.92
N THR A 286 17.45 0.98 18.52
CA THR A 286 18.91 1.08 18.73
C THR A 286 19.62 1.68 17.51
N ASP A 287 20.66 2.51 17.71
CA ASP A 287 21.38 3.21 16.63
C ASP A 287 22.46 2.33 16.01
N ILE A 288 22.04 1.46 15.10
CA ILE A 288 22.92 0.61 14.28
C ILE A 288 22.79 1.02 12.81
N LYS A 289 23.89 1.41 12.19
CA LYS A 289 23.96 1.81 10.78
C LYS A 289 24.84 0.86 9.99
N TRP A 290 24.56 0.77 8.70
CA TRP A 290 25.38 0.00 7.78
C TRP A 290 25.81 0.87 6.60
N LYS A 291 27.11 0.83 6.30
CA LYS A 291 27.74 1.57 5.23
C LYS A 291 28.44 0.64 4.23
N ASP A 292 28.24 0.91 2.96
CA ASP A 292 29.03 0.36 1.86
C ASP A 292 30.32 1.18 1.70
N ILE A 293 31.46 0.49 1.73
CA ILE A 293 32.79 1.11 1.68
C ILE A 293 33.19 1.55 0.27
N HIS A 294 32.54 1.04 -0.79
CA HIS A 294 32.87 1.45 -2.16
C HIS A 294 32.25 2.79 -2.57
N ILE A 295 31.37 3.34 -1.72
CA ILE A 295 30.62 4.59 -1.96
C ILE A 295 31.01 5.67 -0.91
N LEU A 296 32.06 5.41 -0.12
CA LEU A 296 32.70 6.36 0.80
C LEU A 296 33.87 7.08 0.13
#